data_AF-A0A9N9B7H3-F1
#
_entry.id   AF-A0A9N9B7H3-F1
#
_cell.length_a   1.000
_cell.length_b   1.000
_cell.length_c   1.000
_cell.angle_alpha   90.00
_cell.angle_beta   90.00
_cell.angle_gamma   90.00
#
_symmetry.space_group_name_H-M   'P 1'
#
loop_
_entity.id
_entity.type
_entity.pdbx_description
1 polymer ?
#
loop_
_entity_poly.entity_id
_entity_poly.type
_entity_poly.pdbx_seq_one_letter_code
_entity_poly.pdbx_strand_id
1 'polypeptide(L)'
;MAIHKNLALHKRNLKKKHDKPLVSPTVKNSGQKKNVWEIPRKVFHSSIGFPVLYLYSMHADALAIRNVLAILFVMGITADLLRFNIQWFNTIYIKIFGFLMREVEKRDKVNGVVFYLAGCILVLSIFPQDIAAISILILSWCDTAASCFGRAFGHLTYKFSSGKSVAGTLGAILTGCLAAYVFWGGWIDHNIVRTPSWQPEKSVLSLPVLTLLTGIIGGFSELVDIWGLDDNFVIPVIAGSSLWIILIGFGFGGSGANQGHEMRITAEQDSIILPTATDIEAGWGLDFSQLDRHDVFNFQYLVKQPTRAQYKPGSHDSSLFNTFFTTAVLN
;
A
#
# COMPACT_ATOMS: atom_id res chain seq x y z
N MET A 1 0.45 82.62 -1.80
CA MET A 1 -0.75 82.12 -1.06
C MET A 1 -1.29 80.76 -1.56
N ALA A 2 -1.13 80.40 -2.85
CA ALA A 2 -1.66 79.13 -3.39
C ALA A 2 -0.91 77.85 -2.94
N ILE A 3 0.41 77.93 -2.73
CA ILE A 3 1.24 76.76 -2.36
C ILE A 3 0.91 76.25 -0.95
N HIS A 4 0.64 77.15 0.00
CA HIS A 4 0.24 76.78 1.37
C HIS A 4 -1.14 76.09 1.44
N LYS A 5 -2.09 76.45 0.56
CA LYS A 5 -3.40 75.78 0.47
C LYS A 5 -3.26 74.34 -0.06
N ASN A 6 -2.39 74.11 -1.03
CA ASN A 6 -2.15 72.77 -1.58
C ASN A 6 -1.46 71.84 -0.58
N LEU A 7 -0.52 72.35 0.22
CA LEU A 7 0.14 71.56 1.25
C LEU A 7 -0.83 71.17 2.40
N ALA A 8 -1.73 72.07 2.77
CA ALA A 8 -2.76 71.80 3.78
C ALA A 8 -3.81 70.80 3.30
N LEU A 9 -4.19 70.85 2.01
CA LEU A 9 -5.06 69.86 1.36
C LEU A 9 -4.40 68.49 1.28
N HIS A 10 -3.11 68.43 0.95
CA HIS A 10 -2.35 67.17 0.89
C HIS A 10 -2.22 66.53 2.29
N LYS A 11 -1.91 67.31 3.33
CA LYS A 11 -1.86 66.82 4.72
C LYS A 11 -3.24 66.36 5.24
N ARG A 12 -4.33 67.06 4.88
CA ARG A 12 -5.70 66.62 5.21
C ARG A 12 -6.09 65.32 4.50
N ASN A 13 -5.67 65.13 3.25
CA ASN A 13 -5.92 63.91 2.49
C ASN A 13 -5.11 62.72 3.03
N LEU A 14 -3.88 62.95 3.50
CA LEU A 14 -3.08 61.92 4.18
C LEU A 14 -3.69 61.52 5.54
N LYS A 15 -4.21 62.50 6.31
CA LYS A 15 -4.87 62.22 7.59
C LYS A 15 -6.19 61.43 7.41
N LYS A 16 -7.00 61.77 6.39
CA LYS A 16 -8.18 60.98 5.99
C LYS A 16 -7.87 59.57 5.50
N LYS A 17 -6.65 59.31 5.01
CA LYS A 17 -6.22 57.97 4.59
C LYS A 17 -5.82 57.10 5.78
N HIS A 18 -5.39 57.72 6.88
CA HIS A 18 -4.95 57.05 8.11
C HIS A 18 -6.08 56.83 9.14
N ASP A 19 -7.12 57.67 9.12
CA ASP A 19 -8.25 57.63 10.07
C ASP A 19 -9.52 56.92 9.51
N LYS A 20 -9.41 56.21 8.37
CA LYS A 20 -10.50 55.28 8.01
C LYS A 20 -10.43 54.11 8.97
N PRO A 21 -11.49 53.79 9.75
CA PRO A 21 -11.53 52.53 10.45
C PRO A 21 -11.30 51.44 9.40
N LEU A 22 -10.37 50.54 9.71
CA LEU A 22 -10.18 49.31 8.96
C LEU A 22 -11.48 48.51 9.08
N VAL A 23 -12.46 48.86 8.25
CA VAL A 23 -13.56 47.98 7.93
C VAL A 23 -12.87 46.82 7.23
N SER A 24 -12.54 45.80 8.02
CA SER A 24 -12.12 44.50 7.52
C SER A 24 -13.07 44.16 6.37
N PRO A 25 -12.59 43.84 5.16
CA PRO A 25 -13.47 43.29 4.15
C PRO A 25 -14.16 42.12 4.82
N THR A 26 -15.48 42.22 4.91
CA THR A 26 -16.36 41.20 5.43
C THR A 26 -15.83 39.86 4.97
N VAL A 27 -15.50 39.01 5.95
CA VAL A 27 -15.19 37.60 5.74
C VAL A 27 -16.43 37.02 5.05
N LYS A 28 -16.46 37.10 3.72
CA LYS A 28 -17.40 36.36 2.89
C LYS A 28 -17.07 34.91 3.19
N ASN A 29 -17.93 34.29 3.98
CA ASN A 29 -18.03 32.86 4.25
C ASN A 29 -17.20 32.02 3.25
N SER A 30 -15.94 31.78 3.58
CA SER A 30 -15.07 30.81 2.90
C SER A 30 -15.34 29.39 3.41
N GLY A 31 -16.55 29.14 3.92
CA GLY A 31 -16.94 27.90 4.59
C GLY A 31 -17.30 26.75 3.66
N GLN A 32 -17.20 26.89 2.32
CA GLN A 32 -17.74 25.88 1.40
C GLN A 32 -16.83 25.45 0.23
N LYS A 33 -15.56 25.90 0.16
CA LYS A 33 -14.63 25.44 -0.90
C LYS A 33 -13.45 24.58 -0.42
N LYS A 34 -13.51 24.04 0.78
CA LYS A 34 -12.40 23.21 1.34
C LYS A 34 -12.54 21.70 1.10
N ASN A 35 -13.69 21.20 0.64
CA ASN A 35 -14.02 19.76 0.80
C ASN A 35 -14.10 18.95 -0.51
N VAL A 36 -14.06 19.57 -1.70
CA VAL A 36 -14.31 18.84 -2.96
C VAL A 36 -13.14 17.95 -3.36
N TRP A 37 -11.90 18.39 -3.09
CA TRP A 37 -10.68 17.67 -3.51
C TRP A 37 -10.30 16.51 -2.59
N GLU A 38 -10.89 16.40 -1.40
CA GLU A 38 -10.63 15.25 -0.51
C GLU A 38 -11.38 13.99 -0.94
N ILE A 39 -12.51 14.14 -1.65
CA ILE A 39 -13.39 13.02 -2.00
C ILE A 39 -12.71 12.08 -3.02
N PRO A 40 -12.15 12.54 -4.16
CA PRO A 40 -11.53 11.62 -5.13
C PRO A 40 -10.36 10.83 -4.55
N ARG A 41 -9.50 11.49 -3.76
CA ARG A 41 -8.40 10.81 -3.05
C ARG A 41 -8.94 9.72 -2.14
N LYS A 42 -9.93 10.01 -1.30
CA LYS A 42 -10.49 9.03 -0.36
C LYS A 42 -11.25 7.90 -1.06
N VAL A 43 -11.90 8.17 -2.20
CA VAL A 43 -12.52 7.14 -3.04
C VAL A 43 -11.44 6.22 -3.64
N PHE A 44 -10.39 6.78 -4.22
CA PHE A 44 -9.25 6.00 -4.72
C PHE A 44 -8.62 5.16 -3.61
N HIS A 45 -8.35 5.78 -2.46
CA HIS A 45 -7.78 5.12 -1.29
C HIS A 45 -8.62 3.94 -0.81
N SER A 46 -9.94 4.13 -0.68
CA SER A 46 -10.88 3.08 -0.26
C SER A 46 -11.09 1.99 -1.31
N SER A 47 -10.95 2.32 -2.61
CA SER A 47 -11.12 1.36 -3.69
C SER A 47 -10.07 0.25 -3.70
N ILE A 48 -8.87 0.51 -3.16
CA ILE A 48 -7.76 -0.45 -3.14
C ILE A 48 -8.07 -1.69 -2.29
N GLY A 49 -8.97 -1.57 -1.30
CA GLY A 49 -9.40 -2.71 -0.52
C GLY A 49 -10.08 -3.82 -1.35
N PHE A 50 -10.79 -3.48 -2.42
CA PHE A 50 -11.44 -4.49 -3.27
C PHE A 50 -10.44 -5.33 -4.07
N PRO A 51 -9.45 -4.75 -4.80
CA PRO A 51 -8.36 -5.51 -5.39
C PRO A 51 -7.60 -6.37 -4.38
N VAL A 52 -7.37 -5.90 -3.16
CA VAL A 52 -6.70 -6.71 -2.12
C VAL A 52 -7.49 -7.96 -1.80
N LEU A 53 -8.81 -7.84 -1.56
CA LEU A 53 -9.68 -8.99 -1.33
C LEU A 53 -9.72 -9.93 -2.54
N TYR A 54 -9.82 -9.38 -3.74
CA TYR A 54 -9.87 -10.15 -4.98
C TYR A 54 -8.58 -10.95 -5.20
N LEU A 55 -7.42 -10.29 -5.14
CA LEU A 55 -6.12 -10.92 -5.31
C LEU A 55 -5.84 -11.96 -4.23
N TYR A 56 -6.23 -11.67 -2.99
CA TYR A 56 -6.12 -12.63 -1.90
C TYR A 56 -7.01 -13.86 -2.12
N SER A 57 -8.26 -13.66 -2.55
CA SER A 57 -9.20 -14.75 -2.87
C SER A 57 -8.76 -15.59 -4.08
N MET A 58 -8.01 -14.99 -5.01
CA MET A 58 -7.41 -15.69 -6.15
C MET A 58 -6.08 -16.36 -5.82
N HIS A 59 -5.66 -16.34 -4.55
CA HIS A 59 -4.39 -16.91 -4.08
C HIS A 59 -3.19 -16.36 -4.86
N ALA A 60 -3.26 -15.10 -5.27
CA ALA A 60 -2.16 -14.45 -5.95
C ALA A 60 -0.93 -14.41 -5.01
N ASP A 61 0.24 -14.62 -5.58
CA ASP A 61 1.50 -14.62 -4.85
C ASP A 61 1.80 -13.21 -4.30
N ALA A 62 1.90 -13.11 -2.97
CA ALA A 62 2.24 -11.87 -2.28
C ALA A 62 3.57 -11.29 -2.76
N LEU A 63 4.55 -12.12 -3.13
CA LEU A 63 5.85 -11.67 -3.61
C LEU A 63 5.74 -11.00 -4.98
N ALA A 64 4.99 -11.61 -5.89
CA ALA A 64 4.67 -11.02 -7.19
C ALA A 64 3.95 -9.67 -7.05
N ILE A 65 2.92 -9.60 -6.18
CA ILE A 65 2.20 -8.34 -5.90
C ILE A 65 3.17 -7.28 -5.35
N ARG A 66 3.99 -7.64 -4.36
CA ARG A 66 4.99 -6.75 -3.78
C ARG A 66 5.95 -6.21 -4.84
N ASN A 67 6.43 -7.05 -5.75
CA ASN A 67 7.35 -6.64 -6.80
C ASN A 67 6.70 -5.65 -7.79
N VAL A 68 5.43 -5.87 -8.15
CA VAL A 68 4.66 -4.89 -8.95
C VAL A 68 4.53 -3.56 -8.19
N LEU A 69 4.20 -3.59 -6.90
CA LEU A 69 4.12 -2.37 -6.08
C LEU A 69 5.49 -1.68 -5.96
N ALA A 70 6.59 -2.43 -5.90
CA ALA A 70 7.95 -1.89 -5.87
C ALA A 70 8.31 -1.16 -7.17
N ILE A 71 7.92 -1.70 -8.34
CA ILE A 71 8.06 -1.01 -9.62
C ILE A 71 7.28 0.31 -9.61
N LEU A 72 6.01 0.28 -9.18
CA LEU A 72 5.18 1.48 -9.04
C LEU A 72 5.77 2.50 -8.05
N PHE A 73 6.41 2.03 -6.99
CA PHE A 73 7.07 2.88 -6.00
C PHE A 73 8.27 3.61 -6.59
N VAL A 74 9.13 2.91 -7.34
CA VAL A 74 10.26 3.51 -8.05
C VAL A 74 9.76 4.54 -9.07
N MET A 75 8.71 4.21 -9.83
CA MET A 75 8.07 5.16 -10.74
C MET A 75 7.53 6.39 -10.00
N GLY A 76 6.86 6.19 -8.86
CA GLY A 76 6.29 7.25 -8.04
C GLY A 76 7.33 8.21 -7.48
N ILE A 77 8.40 7.69 -6.86
CA ILE A 77 9.52 8.50 -6.37
C ILE A 77 10.20 9.24 -7.52
N THR A 78 10.44 8.56 -8.65
CA THR A 78 11.06 9.20 -9.82
C THR A 78 10.20 10.36 -10.32
N ALA A 79 8.88 10.17 -10.39
CA ALA A 79 7.96 11.24 -10.77
C ALA A 79 7.98 12.41 -9.78
N ASP A 80 8.04 12.15 -8.47
CA ASP A 80 8.17 13.23 -7.47
C ASP A 80 9.51 13.96 -7.57
N LEU A 81 10.61 13.25 -7.80
CA LEU A 81 11.92 13.87 -8.03
C LEU A 81 11.89 14.75 -9.29
N LEU A 82 11.33 14.27 -10.39
CA LEU A 82 11.15 15.09 -11.60
C LEU A 82 10.26 16.31 -11.32
N ARG A 83 9.18 16.13 -10.55
CA ARG A 83 8.26 17.21 -10.16
C ARG A 83 8.96 18.31 -9.37
N PHE A 84 9.82 17.97 -8.43
CA PHE A 84 10.53 18.98 -7.63
C PHE A 84 11.62 19.72 -8.42
N ASN A 85 12.22 19.07 -9.41
CA ASN A 85 13.35 19.63 -10.16
C ASN A 85 12.94 20.32 -11.46
N ILE A 86 11.75 20.00 -12.03
CA ILE A 86 11.37 20.41 -13.38
C ILE A 86 9.97 21.07 -13.38
N GLN A 87 9.94 22.40 -13.53
CA GLN A 87 8.69 23.19 -13.43
C GLN A 87 7.63 22.84 -14.48
N TRP A 88 8.02 22.54 -15.72
CA TRP A 88 7.05 22.18 -16.76
C TRP A 88 6.42 20.81 -16.48
N PHE A 89 7.22 19.85 -15.99
CA PHE A 89 6.73 18.54 -15.59
C PHE A 89 5.79 18.66 -14.40
N ASN A 90 6.15 19.48 -13.40
CA ASN A 90 5.29 19.77 -12.25
C ASN A 90 3.90 20.29 -12.66
N THR A 91 3.88 21.20 -13.63
CA THR A 91 2.63 21.78 -14.14
C THR A 91 1.73 20.72 -14.79
N ILE A 92 2.31 19.82 -15.60
CA ILE A 92 1.58 18.70 -16.22
C ILE A 92 1.14 17.69 -15.15
N TYR A 93 2.04 17.34 -14.23
CA TYR A 93 1.79 16.37 -13.17
C TYR A 93 0.64 16.81 -12.26
N ILE A 94 0.64 18.07 -11.80
CA ILE A 94 -0.46 18.63 -10.99
C ILE A 94 -1.77 18.68 -11.80
N LYS A 95 -1.70 18.97 -13.10
CA LYS A 95 -2.90 18.99 -13.96
C LYS A 95 -3.55 17.61 -14.08
N ILE A 96 -2.74 16.55 -14.17
CA ILE A 96 -3.22 15.16 -14.32
C ILE A 96 -3.57 14.54 -12.97
N PHE A 97 -2.66 14.60 -11.99
CA PHE A 97 -2.77 13.89 -10.71
C PHE A 97 -3.16 14.76 -9.53
N GLY A 98 -3.24 16.09 -9.70
CA GLY A 98 -3.53 17.01 -8.60
C GLY A 98 -4.91 16.84 -7.96
N PHE A 99 -5.83 16.11 -8.59
CA PHE A 99 -7.11 15.75 -7.97
C PHE A 99 -6.97 14.64 -6.90
N LEU A 100 -5.86 13.89 -6.91
CA LEU A 100 -5.53 12.87 -5.90
C LEU A 100 -4.59 13.39 -4.80
N MET A 101 -4.00 14.58 -4.98
CA MET A 101 -3.00 15.15 -4.06
C MET A 101 -3.61 16.19 -3.10
N ARG A 102 -3.07 16.27 -1.87
CA ARG A 102 -3.36 17.39 -0.94
C ARG A 102 -2.71 18.68 -1.43
N GLU A 103 -3.27 19.82 -1.07
CA GLU A 103 -2.74 21.15 -1.45
C GLU A 103 -1.29 21.38 -1.02
N VAL A 104 -0.87 20.84 0.12
CA VAL A 104 0.52 20.91 0.61
C VAL A 104 1.47 20.00 -0.17
N GLU A 105 0.97 18.86 -0.68
CA GLU A 105 1.74 17.92 -1.51
C GLU A 105 2.00 18.50 -2.90
N LYS A 106 1.08 19.31 -3.44
CA LYS A 106 1.25 19.98 -4.74
C LYS A 106 2.44 20.93 -4.77
N ARG A 107 2.90 21.45 -3.63
CA ARG A 107 4.00 22.43 -3.56
C ARG A 107 5.28 21.81 -3.04
N ASP A 108 5.25 21.30 -1.81
CA ASP A 108 6.47 21.16 -1.01
C ASP A 108 6.65 19.78 -0.39
N LYS A 109 5.69 18.86 -0.55
CA LYS A 109 5.74 17.51 0.03
C LYS A 109 5.65 16.42 -1.01
N VAL A 110 6.32 15.30 -0.73
CA VAL A 110 6.20 14.04 -1.48
C VAL A 110 4.73 13.60 -1.52
N ASN A 111 4.30 13.06 -2.65
CA ASN A 111 2.94 12.57 -2.86
C ASN A 111 2.62 11.43 -1.89
N GLY A 112 1.45 11.49 -1.24
CA GLY A 112 0.98 10.47 -0.30
C GLY A 112 0.92 9.05 -0.89
N VAL A 113 0.82 8.90 -2.22
CA VAL A 113 0.88 7.59 -2.90
C VAL A 113 2.23 6.90 -2.68
N VAL A 114 3.34 7.64 -2.59
CA VAL A 114 4.66 7.07 -2.34
C VAL A 114 4.70 6.40 -0.95
N PHE A 115 4.15 7.07 0.07
CA PHE A 115 4.06 6.52 1.43
C PHE A 115 3.10 5.33 1.50
N TYR A 116 1.99 5.37 0.74
CA TYR A 116 1.07 4.25 0.62
C TYR A 116 1.77 3.01 0.06
N LEU A 117 2.48 3.16 -1.06
CA LEU A 117 3.23 2.08 -1.70
C LEU A 117 4.32 1.55 -0.76
N ALA A 118 5.07 2.42 -0.10
CA ALA A 118 6.08 2.02 0.88
C ALA A 118 5.47 1.19 2.03
N GLY A 119 4.33 1.61 2.57
CA GLY A 119 3.61 0.89 3.61
C GLY A 119 3.19 -0.51 3.15
N CYS A 120 2.54 -0.61 1.98
CA CYS A 120 2.14 -1.88 1.39
C CYS A 120 3.32 -2.82 1.11
N ILE A 121 4.41 -2.31 0.53
CA ILE A 121 5.62 -3.10 0.27
C ILE A 121 6.20 -3.63 1.57
N LEU A 122 6.27 -2.81 2.61
CA LEU A 122 6.85 -3.21 3.90
C LEU A 122 6.03 -4.32 4.54
N VAL A 123 4.71 -4.16 4.64
CA VAL A 123 3.85 -5.18 5.26
C VAL A 123 3.84 -6.49 4.46
N LEU A 124 3.86 -6.43 3.13
CA LEU A 124 3.98 -7.62 2.26
C LEU A 124 5.37 -8.28 2.33
N SER A 125 6.40 -7.56 2.80
CA SER A 125 7.76 -8.10 2.94
C SER A 125 7.99 -8.78 4.27
N ILE A 126 7.34 -8.31 5.34
CA ILE A 126 7.62 -8.72 6.71
C ILE A 126 6.57 -9.70 7.24
N PHE A 127 5.29 -9.49 6.89
CA PHE A 127 4.20 -10.25 7.47
C PHE A 127 3.70 -11.36 6.54
N PRO A 128 3.11 -12.43 7.10
CA PRO A 128 2.36 -13.39 6.32
C PRO A 128 1.27 -12.72 5.48
N GLN A 129 0.95 -13.35 4.35
CA GLN A 129 0.07 -12.79 3.32
C GLN A 129 -1.29 -12.32 3.85
N ASP A 130 -1.86 -13.04 4.82
CA ASP A 130 -3.16 -12.72 5.41
C ASP A 130 -3.10 -11.52 6.36
N ILE A 131 -2.08 -11.45 7.23
CA ILE A 131 -1.81 -10.28 8.07
C ILE A 131 -1.49 -9.06 7.20
N ALA A 132 -0.70 -9.23 6.14
CA ALA A 132 -0.40 -8.14 5.21
C ALA A 132 -1.67 -7.62 4.51
N ALA A 133 -2.53 -8.52 4.01
CA ALA A 133 -3.78 -8.17 3.35
C ALA A 133 -4.73 -7.40 4.28
N ILE A 134 -4.98 -7.89 5.50
CA ILE A 134 -5.88 -7.19 6.44
C ILE A 134 -5.30 -5.84 6.89
N SER A 135 -3.98 -5.70 6.98
CA SER A 135 -3.32 -4.43 7.31
C SER A 135 -3.53 -3.37 6.22
N ILE A 136 -3.47 -3.78 4.95
CA ILE A 136 -3.77 -2.90 3.80
C ILE A 136 -5.27 -2.57 3.76
N LEU A 137 -6.15 -3.51 4.12
CA LEU A 137 -7.59 -3.23 4.25
C LEU A 137 -7.89 -2.21 5.35
N ILE A 138 -7.23 -2.31 6.50
CA ILE A 138 -7.33 -1.31 7.58
C ILE A 138 -6.88 0.05 7.06
N LEU A 139 -5.73 0.14 6.40
CA LEU A 139 -5.29 1.38 5.76
C LEU A 139 -6.36 1.93 4.82
N SER A 140 -6.93 1.11 3.95
CA SER A 140 -7.90 1.52 2.94
C SER A 140 -9.24 1.98 3.55
N TRP A 141 -9.87 1.13 4.35
CA TRP A 141 -11.24 1.33 4.80
C TRP A 141 -11.35 2.04 6.14
N CYS A 142 -10.49 1.72 7.12
CA CYS A 142 -10.55 2.37 8.43
C CYS A 142 -10.14 3.86 8.35
N ASP A 143 -9.10 4.22 7.58
CA ASP A 143 -8.73 5.63 7.36
C ASP A 143 -9.84 6.43 6.66
N THR A 144 -10.48 5.80 5.66
CA THR A 144 -11.60 6.44 4.96
C THR A 144 -12.78 6.65 5.90
N ALA A 145 -13.14 5.62 6.68
CA ALA A 145 -14.21 5.68 7.67
C ALA A 145 -13.91 6.73 8.76
N ALA A 146 -12.70 6.75 9.32
CA ALA A 146 -12.30 7.73 10.32
C ALA A 146 -12.50 9.17 9.81
N SER A 147 -12.08 9.44 8.59
CA SER A 147 -12.28 10.77 7.99
C SER A 147 -13.75 11.08 7.73
N CYS A 148 -14.56 10.08 7.33
CA CYS A 148 -15.98 10.25 7.05
C CYS A 148 -16.77 10.55 8.33
N PHE A 149 -16.70 9.66 9.32
CA PHE A 149 -17.39 9.82 10.61
C PHE A 149 -16.81 10.99 11.41
N GLY A 150 -15.51 11.24 11.31
CA GLY A 150 -14.86 12.38 11.96
C GLY A 150 -15.34 13.73 11.41
N ARG A 151 -15.59 13.84 10.09
CA ARG A 151 -16.18 15.06 9.51
C ARG A 151 -17.67 15.19 9.80
N ALA A 152 -18.42 14.09 9.73
CA ALA A 152 -19.87 14.10 9.94
C ALA A 152 -20.24 14.36 11.41
N PHE A 153 -19.60 13.65 12.34
CA PHE A 153 -20.01 13.60 13.75
C PHE A 153 -18.91 14.04 14.73
N GLY A 154 -17.71 14.36 14.26
CA GLY A 154 -16.60 14.77 15.13
C GLY A 154 -16.80 16.10 15.87
N HIS A 155 -17.83 16.88 15.52
CA HIS A 155 -18.22 18.07 16.29
C HIS A 155 -19.06 17.74 17.53
N LEU A 156 -19.66 16.54 17.57
CA LEU A 156 -20.47 16.04 18.69
C LEU A 156 -19.62 15.27 19.72
N THR A 157 -18.34 15.05 19.43
CA THR A 157 -17.45 14.20 20.23
C THR A 157 -16.15 14.90 20.57
N TYR A 158 -15.42 14.34 21.53
CA TYR A 158 -14.09 14.84 21.89
C TYR A 158 -13.12 14.75 20.71
N LYS A 159 -12.29 15.79 20.56
CA LYS A 159 -11.19 15.84 19.59
C LYS A 159 -9.87 15.74 20.31
N PHE A 160 -9.02 14.83 19.84
CA PHE A 160 -7.66 14.64 20.33
C PHE A 160 -6.77 15.82 19.90
N SER A 161 -5.61 15.96 20.53
CA SER A 161 -4.61 17.00 20.20
C SER A 161 -4.09 16.91 18.77
N SER A 162 -4.16 15.72 18.15
CA SER A 162 -3.84 15.47 16.74
C SER A 162 -4.89 15.99 15.75
N GLY A 163 -6.03 16.51 16.23
CA GLY A 163 -7.15 16.93 15.40
C GLY A 163 -8.10 15.79 14.98
N LYS A 164 -7.76 14.55 15.33
CA LYS A 164 -8.59 13.35 15.18
C LYS A 164 -9.75 13.38 16.20
N SER A 165 -10.86 12.67 15.95
CA SER A 165 -12.04 12.71 16.83
C SER A 165 -12.49 11.32 17.26
N VAL A 166 -13.11 11.22 18.43
CA VAL A 166 -13.66 9.95 18.94
C VAL A 166 -14.68 9.36 17.96
N ALA A 167 -15.51 10.19 17.30
CA ALA A 167 -16.41 9.72 16.26
C ALA A 167 -15.67 9.07 15.08
N GLY A 168 -14.55 9.66 14.65
CA GLY A 168 -13.69 9.08 13.61
C GLY A 168 -13.10 7.74 14.03
N THR A 169 -12.49 7.69 15.22
CA THR A 169 -11.90 6.46 15.76
C THR A 169 -12.95 5.35 15.91
N LEU A 170 -14.15 5.65 16.43
CA LEU A 170 -15.23 4.66 16.49
C LEU A 170 -15.66 4.18 15.11
N GLY A 171 -15.72 5.07 14.12
CA GLY A 171 -15.96 4.71 12.72
C GLY A 171 -14.90 3.76 12.16
N ALA A 172 -13.62 4.00 12.46
CA ALA A 172 -12.51 3.10 12.12
C ALA A 172 -12.62 1.74 12.82
N ILE A 173 -12.97 1.72 14.11
CA ILE A 173 -13.15 0.48 14.88
C ILE A 173 -14.25 -0.37 14.26
N LEU A 174 -15.44 0.20 14.05
CA LEU A 174 -16.57 -0.53 13.46
C LEU A 174 -16.25 -1.04 12.06
N THR A 175 -15.58 -0.22 11.24
CA THR A 175 -15.17 -0.60 9.88
C THR A 175 -14.11 -1.69 9.91
N GLY A 176 -13.17 -1.64 10.86
CA GLY A 176 -12.13 -2.66 11.03
C GLY A 176 -12.70 -3.99 11.53
N CYS A 177 -13.69 -3.96 12.44
CA CYS A 177 -14.43 -5.16 12.85
C CYS A 177 -15.12 -5.80 11.64
N LEU A 178 -15.81 -4.99 10.83
CA LEU A 178 -16.50 -5.48 9.63
C LEU A 178 -15.51 -6.02 8.59
N ALA A 179 -14.40 -5.32 8.35
CA ALA A 179 -13.36 -5.75 7.44
C ALA A 179 -12.77 -7.10 7.86
N ALA A 180 -12.44 -7.25 9.15
CA ALA A 180 -11.92 -8.49 9.71
C ALA A 180 -12.95 -9.62 9.65
N TYR A 181 -14.23 -9.32 9.88
CA TYR A 181 -15.30 -10.31 9.80
C TYR A 181 -15.49 -10.80 8.37
N VAL A 182 -15.51 -9.90 7.39
CA VAL A 182 -15.56 -10.25 5.96
C VAL A 182 -14.31 -11.02 5.55
N PHE A 183 -13.14 -10.63 6.08
CA PHE A 183 -11.87 -11.24 5.72
C PHE A 183 -11.75 -12.66 6.28
N TRP A 184 -11.83 -12.88 7.59
CA TRP A 184 -11.62 -14.19 8.25
C TRP A 184 -12.89 -15.01 8.48
N GLY A 185 -14.05 -14.36 8.58
CA GLY A 185 -15.35 -15.01 8.78
C GLY A 185 -16.17 -15.17 7.50
N GLY A 186 -15.68 -14.62 6.39
CA GLY A 186 -16.35 -14.67 5.10
C GLY A 186 -16.17 -16.00 4.37
N TRP A 187 -16.52 -15.98 3.09
CA TRP A 187 -16.47 -17.13 2.18
C TRP A 187 -15.09 -17.37 1.58
N ILE A 188 -14.09 -16.59 2.00
CA ILE A 188 -12.73 -16.67 1.48
C ILE A 188 -12.11 -17.95 2.05
N ASP A 189 -11.69 -18.86 1.17
CA ASP A 189 -11.08 -20.09 1.63
C ASP A 189 -9.67 -19.80 2.20
N HIS A 190 -9.56 -19.90 3.51
CA HIS A 190 -8.31 -19.71 4.24
C HIS A 190 -7.48 -20.98 4.34
N ASN A 191 -8.03 -22.13 3.93
CA ASN A 191 -7.34 -23.42 3.98
C ASN A 191 -6.37 -23.63 2.81
N ILE A 192 -6.39 -22.74 1.81
CA ILE A 192 -5.50 -22.79 0.63
C ILE A 192 -4.20 -22.01 0.88
N VAL A 193 -4.20 -21.08 1.85
CA VAL A 193 -2.96 -20.45 2.30
C VAL A 193 -2.15 -21.53 3.01
N ARG A 194 -0.90 -21.75 2.58
CA ARG A 194 -0.05 -22.83 3.12
C ARG A 194 0.07 -22.79 4.64
N THR A 195 -0.01 -21.60 5.23
CA THR A 195 0.06 -21.36 6.68
C THR A 195 -0.77 -20.11 7.06
N PRO A 196 -2.09 -20.21 7.26
CA PRO A 196 -2.89 -19.06 7.67
C PRO A 196 -2.52 -18.64 9.10
N SER A 197 -2.48 -17.32 9.35
CA SER A 197 -2.13 -16.70 10.64
C SER A 197 -3.21 -16.89 11.71
N TRP A 198 -4.44 -17.21 11.30
CA TRP A 198 -5.53 -17.54 12.21
C TRP A 198 -6.31 -18.77 11.72
N GLN A 199 -6.51 -19.76 12.59
CA GLN A 199 -7.29 -20.97 12.32
C GLN A 199 -8.35 -21.17 13.40
N PRO A 200 -9.66 -21.20 13.09
CA PRO A 200 -10.72 -21.29 14.10
C PRO A 200 -10.57 -22.47 15.06
N GLU A 201 -10.07 -23.61 14.58
CA GLU A 201 -9.95 -24.84 15.36
C GLU A 201 -8.72 -24.88 16.27
N LYS A 202 -7.68 -24.10 15.96
CA LYS A 202 -6.38 -24.11 16.67
C LYS A 202 -6.11 -22.82 17.44
N SER A 203 -6.83 -21.76 17.11
CA SER A 203 -6.66 -20.43 17.67
C SER A 203 -7.27 -20.33 19.06
N VAL A 204 -6.61 -19.56 19.93
CA VAL A 204 -7.17 -19.18 21.23
C VAL A 204 -8.25 -18.10 21.05
N LEU A 205 -8.15 -17.31 19.98
CA LEU A 205 -9.08 -16.22 19.69
C LEU A 205 -10.25 -16.72 18.85
N SER A 206 -11.45 -16.62 19.40
CA SER A 206 -12.67 -16.80 18.60
C SER A 206 -12.83 -15.66 17.58
N LEU A 207 -13.57 -15.93 16.50
CA LEU A 207 -13.79 -14.94 15.44
C LEU A 207 -14.35 -13.59 15.96
N PRO A 208 -15.36 -13.55 16.87
CA PRO A 208 -15.85 -12.28 17.41
C PRO A 208 -14.77 -11.49 18.17
N VAL A 209 -13.91 -12.18 18.91
CA VAL A 209 -12.81 -11.54 19.65
C VAL A 209 -11.74 -11.02 18.69
N LEU A 210 -11.36 -11.81 17.69
CA LEU A 210 -10.38 -11.39 16.68
C LEU A 210 -10.85 -10.17 15.89
N THR A 211 -12.12 -10.15 15.47
CA THR A 211 -12.69 -9.04 14.70
C THR A 211 -12.76 -7.76 15.53
N LEU A 212 -13.21 -7.86 16.79
CA LEU A 212 -13.21 -6.73 17.73
C LEU A 212 -11.79 -6.19 17.97
N LEU A 213 -10.83 -7.08 18.23
CA LEU A 213 -9.43 -6.73 18.41
C LEU A 213 -8.85 -6.03 17.17
N THR A 214 -9.15 -6.55 15.98
CA THR A 214 -8.70 -5.97 14.71
C THR A 214 -9.31 -4.58 14.49
N GLY A 215 -10.58 -4.39 14.84
CA GLY A 215 -11.21 -3.06 14.85
C GLY A 215 -10.52 -2.09 15.79
N ILE A 216 -10.26 -2.50 17.05
CA ILE A 216 -9.53 -1.69 18.03
C ILE A 216 -8.13 -1.32 17.51
N ILE A 217 -7.41 -2.27 16.92
CA ILE A 217 -6.10 -2.02 16.28
C ILE A 217 -6.24 -1.01 15.15
N GLY A 218 -7.27 -1.10 14.31
CA GLY A 218 -7.53 -0.13 13.24
C GLY A 218 -7.79 1.28 13.76
N GLY A 219 -8.62 1.41 14.79
CA GLY A 219 -8.86 2.70 15.45
C GLY A 219 -7.63 3.25 16.16
N PHE A 220 -6.86 2.39 16.84
CA PHE A 220 -5.61 2.80 17.49
C PHE A 220 -4.55 3.24 16.47
N SER A 221 -4.37 2.48 15.39
CA SER A 221 -3.43 2.81 14.31
C SER A 221 -3.76 4.15 13.66
N GLU A 222 -5.05 4.50 13.58
CA GLU A 222 -5.48 5.83 13.15
C GLU A 222 -5.09 6.91 14.16
N LEU A 223 -5.11 6.68 15.46
CA LEU A 223 -4.75 7.70 16.46
C LEU A 223 -3.23 7.94 16.58
N VAL A 224 -2.43 6.95 16.22
CA VAL A 224 -0.97 7.01 16.32
C VAL A 224 -0.42 8.03 15.30
N ASP A 225 0.37 8.98 15.80
CA ASP A 225 1.15 9.93 15.00
C ASP A 225 2.64 9.74 15.36
N ILE A 226 3.43 9.26 14.40
CA ILE A 226 4.86 8.96 14.60
C ILE A 226 5.67 10.02 13.86
N TRP A 227 6.18 10.99 14.61
CA TRP A 227 7.14 11.99 14.12
C TRP A 227 6.72 12.71 12.83
N GLY A 228 5.41 12.86 12.59
CA GLY A 228 4.87 13.49 11.38
C GLY A 228 5.03 12.65 10.10
N LEU A 229 5.26 11.34 10.22
CA LEU A 229 5.16 10.39 9.11
C LEU A 229 3.73 10.36 8.55
N ASP A 230 3.59 10.07 7.26
CA ASP A 230 2.27 10.02 6.62
C ASP A 230 1.48 8.79 7.12
N ASP A 231 0.20 9.01 7.43
CA ASP A 231 -0.73 7.96 7.88
C ASP A 231 -0.79 6.78 6.88
N ASN A 232 -0.57 7.04 5.58
CA ASN A 232 -0.55 6.01 4.54
C ASN A 232 0.55 4.96 4.74
N PHE A 233 1.63 5.33 5.45
CA PHE A 233 2.69 4.41 5.84
C PHE A 233 2.46 3.85 7.25
N VAL A 234 2.10 4.72 8.20
CA VAL A 234 2.01 4.35 9.63
C VAL A 234 0.89 3.35 9.90
N ILE A 235 -0.31 3.59 9.37
CA ILE A 235 -1.50 2.76 9.66
C ILE A 235 -1.28 1.27 9.34
N PRO A 236 -0.91 0.86 8.11
CA PRO A 236 -0.76 -0.56 7.80
C PRO A 236 0.38 -1.20 8.61
N VAL A 237 1.45 -0.46 8.89
CA VAL A 237 2.62 -0.98 9.61
C VAL A 237 2.29 -1.25 11.07
N ILE A 238 1.61 -0.32 11.75
CA ILE A 238 1.16 -0.50 13.13
C ILE A 238 0.10 -1.59 13.23
N ALA A 239 -0.85 -1.62 12.29
CA ALA A 239 -1.87 -2.65 12.25
C ALA A 239 -1.26 -4.05 12.05
N GLY A 240 -0.38 -4.21 11.07
CA GLY A 240 0.29 -5.49 10.77
C GLY A 240 1.19 -5.95 11.89
N SER A 241 1.98 -5.04 12.47
CA SER A 241 2.84 -5.36 13.61
C SER A 241 2.03 -5.84 14.81
N SER A 242 0.93 -5.14 15.12
CA SER A 242 0.06 -5.49 16.25
C SER A 242 -0.59 -6.87 16.06
N LEU A 243 -1.16 -7.12 14.87
CA LEU A 243 -1.78 -8.41 14.55
C LEU A 243 -0.77 -9.55 14.52
N TRP A 244 0.42 -9.33 13.95
CA TRP A 244 1.49 -10.33 13.91
C TRP A 244 1.98 -10.69 15.31
N ILE A 245 2.22 -9.70 16.18
CA ILE A 245 2.62 -9.95 17.57
C ILE A 245 1.55 -10.78 18.29
N ILE A 246 0.27 -10.48 18.09
CA ILE A 246 -0.82 -11.17 18.79
C ILE A 246 -1.01 -12.59 18.26
N LEU A 247 -1.15 -12.75 16.95
CA LEU A 247 -1.47 -14.04 16.34
C LEU A 247 -0.28 -14.99 16.33
N ILE A 248 0.93 -14.47 16.04
CA ILE A 248 2.12 -15.30 15.84
C ILE A 248 3.08 -15.13 17.01
N GLY A 249 3.41 -13.90 17.41
CA GLY A 249 4.36 -13.64 18.50
C GLY A 249 3.93 -14.26 19.84
N PHE A 250 2.65 -14.13 20.21
CA PHE A 250 2.05 -14.78 21.37
C PHE A 250 1.40 -16.14 21.05
N GLY A 251 1.41 -16.56 19.78
CA GLY A 251 0.87 -17.85 19.36
C GLY A 251 -0.66 -17.97 19.45
N PHE A 252 -1.39 -16.86 19.56
CA PHE A 252 -2.85 -16.93 19.72
C PHE A 252 -3.60 -17.30 18.44
N GLY A 253 -2.98 -17.22 17.27
CA GLY A 253 -3.59 -17.50 15.97
C GLY A 253 -3.70 -18.97 15.60
N GLY A 254 -3.01 -19.87 16.32
CA GLY A 254 -3.05 -21.30 16.02
C GLY A 254 -2.26 -21.72 14.77
N SER A 255 -1.55 -20.79 14.13
CA SER A 255 -0.50 -21.11 13.15
C SER A 255 0.62 -21.85 13.87
N GLY A 256 1.13 -22.91 13.25
CA GLY A 256 2.14 -23.77 13.83
C GLY A 256 3.48 -23.07 14.08
N ALA A 257 3.57 -22.20 15.08
CA ALA A 257 4.85 -21.80 15.67
C ALA A 257 5.63 -23.03 16.17
N ASN A 258 4.95 -24.18 16.35
CA ASN A 258 5.55 -25.50 16.60
C ASN A 258 5.81 -26.35 15.35
N GLN A 259 5.29 -25.99 14.16
CA GLN A 259 5.49 -26.78 12.93
C GLN A 259 6.88 -26.58 12.29
N GLY A 260 7.61 -25.52 12.66
CA GLY A 260 9.03 -25.39 12.27
C GLY A 260 9.92 -26.47 12.90
N HIS A 261 9.49 -27.07 14.00
CA HIS A 261 10.16 -28.21 14.64
C HIS A 261 9.72 -29.54 13.99
N GLU A 262 8.43 -29.70 13.69
CA GLU A 262 7.89 -30.88 13.03
C GLU A 262 8.36 -31.03 11.58
N MET A 263 8.44 -29.94 10.79
CA MET A 263 9.02 -29.96 9.44
C MET A 263 10.53 -30.24 9.44
N ARG A 264 11.26 -29.85 10.50
CA ARG A 264 12.68 -30.20 10.65
C ARG A 264 12.84 -31.69 10.97
N ILE A 265 11.97 -32.26 11.78
CA ILE A 265 11.99 -33.68 12.13
C ILE A 265 11.55 -34.56 10.94
N THR A 266 10.54 -34.15 10.16
CA THR A 266 10.15 -34.87 8.94
C THR A 266 11.16 -34.72 7.81
N ALA A 267 11.81 -33.56 7.65
CA ALA A 267 12.90 -33.39 6.68
C ALA A 267 14.17 -34.18 7.04
N GLU A 268 14.38 -34.50 8.32
CA GLU A 268 15.47 -35.35 8.78
C GLU A 268 15.13 -36.85 8.62
N GLN A 269 13.84 -37.22 8.56
CA GLN A 269 13.38 -38.59 8.32
C GLN A 269 13.13 -38.93 6.85
N ASP A 270 12.72 -37.96 6.02
CA ASP A 270 12.58 -38.12 4.59
C ASP A 270 13.81 -37.54 3.88
N SER A 271 14.91 -38.29 3.88
CA SER A 271 16.03 -38.03 2.98
C SER A 271 15.58 -38.21 1.53
N ILE A 272 15.01 -37.16 0.94
CA ILE A 272 14.80 -37.04 -0.50
C ILE A 272 16.20 -37.02 -1.13
N ILE A 273 16.51 -38.07 -1.90
CA ILE A 273 17.69 -38.10 -2.77
C ILE A 273 17.50 -36.95 -3.77
N LEU A 274 18.23 -35.85 -3.57
CA LEU A 274 18.28 -34.76 -4.54
C LEU A 274 18.93 -35.30 -5.83
N PRO A 275 18.38 -35.00 -7.02
CA PRO A 275 19.04 -35.33 -8.28
C PRO A 275 20.43 -34.71 -8.31
N THR A 276 21.41 -35.51 -8.71
CA THR A 276 22.79 -35.04 -8.86
C THR A 276 22.88 -34.02 -9.98
N ALA A 277 23.90 -33.16 -10.01
CA ALA A 277 24.06 -32.14 -11.06
C ALA A 277 23.98 -32.74 -12.48
N THR A 278 24.46 -33.98 -12.63
CA THR A 278 24.36 -34.81 -13.83
C THR A 278 22.93 -35.12 -14.29
N ASP A 279 21.97 -35.22 -13.36
CA ASP A 279 20.56 -35.50 -13.67
C ASP A 279 19.82 -34.24 -14.18
N ILE A 280 20.27 -33.05 -13.74
CA ILE A 280 19.73 -31.76 -14.18
C ILE A 280 20.27 -31.40 -15.59
N GLU A 281 21.53 -31.72 -15.87
CA GLU A 281 22.17 -31.52 -17.18
C GLU A 281 21.48 -32.32 -18.30
N ALA A 282 21.08 -33.56 -18.04
CA ALA A 282 20.42 -34.42 -19.02
C ALA A 282 18.99 -33.98 -19.35
N GLY A 283 18.25 -33.39 -18.40
CA GLY A 283 16.85 -33.00 -18.58
C GLY A 283 16.65 -31.70 -19.37
N TRP A 284 17.64 -30.81 -19.37
CA TRP A 284 17.54 -29.46 -19.95
C TRP A 284 18.48 -29.24 -21.14
N GLY A 285 19.34 -30.22 -21.46
CA GLY A 285 20.27 -30.13 -22.61
C GLY A 285 21.34 -29.05 -22.45
N LEU A 286 21.63 -28.65 -21.22
CA LEU A 286 22.61 -27.62 -20.87
C LEU A 286 23.93 -28.29 -20.44
N ASP A 287 25.06 -27.77 -20.92
CA ASP A 287 26.41 -28.23 -20.58
C ASP A 287 27.15 -27.10 -19.87
N PHE A 288 27.33 -27.22 -18.56
CA PHE A 288 27.96 -26.21 -17.72
C PHE A 288 29.48 -26.41 -17.58
N SER A 289 30.06 -27.43 -18.21
CA SER A 289 31.51 -27.70 -18.17
C SER A 289 32.37 -26.61 -18.84
N GLN A 290 31.73 -25.70 -19.59
CA GLN A 290 32.37 -24.62 -20.34
C GLN A 290 32.30 -23.25 -19.64
N LEU A 291 31.70 -23.14 -18.45
CA LEU A 291 31.53 -21.87 -17.75
C LEU A 291 32.78 -21.48 -16.94
N ASP A 292 33.58 -20.55 -17.48
CA ASP A 292 34.61 -19.87 -16.69
C ASP A 292 33.97 -18.78 -15.81
N ARG A 293 34.55 -18.54 -14.63
CA ARG A 293 33.96 -17.85 -13.47
C ARG A 293 33.66 -16.36 -13.70
N HIS A 294 33.95 -15.83 -14.88
CA HIS A 294 33.79 -14.41 -15.22
C HIS A 294 32.62 -14.08 -16.15
N ASP A 295 31.87 -15.07 -16.68
CA ASP A 295 30.83 -14.84 -17.71
C ASP A 295 29.38 -15.19 -17.26
N VAL A 296 29.04 -14.93 -16.00
CA VAL A 296 27.74 -15.35 -15.39
C VAL A 296 26.50 -14.65 -15.99
N PHE A 297 26.66 -13.64 -16.85
CA PHE A 297 25.53 -12.86 -17.40
C PHE A 297 25.33 -13.00 -18.92
N ASN A 298 26.07 -13.88 -19.60
CA ASN A 298 25.99 -14.01 -21.06
C ASN A 298 25.24 -15.29 -21.48
N PHE A 299 23.90 -15.27 -21.39
CA PHE A 299 23.02 -16.41 -21.72
C PHE A 299 23.11 -16.91 -23.16
N GLN A 300 23.77 -16.15 -24.06
CA GLN A 300 23.86 -16.47 -25.48
C GLN A 300 24.76 -17.70 -25.77
N TYR A 301 25.59 -18.12 -24.81
CA TYR A 301 26.46 -19.31 -24.92
C TYR A 301 25.87 -20.59 -24.32
N LEU A 302 24.71 -20.51 -23.64
CA LEU A 302 24.11 -21.64 -22.92
C LEU A 302 23.17 -22.50 -23.77
N VAL A 303 22.87 -22.10 -25.01
CA VAL A 303 22.00 -22.86 -25.89
C VAL A 303 22.84 -23.69 -26.86
N LYS A 304 22.79 -25.01 -26.70
CA LYS A 304 23.41 -25.96 -27.64
C LYS A 304 22.84 -25.69 -29.03
N GLN A 305 23.66 -25.19 -29.96
CA GLN A 305 23.19 -25.00 -31.34
C GLN A 305 22.81 -26.36 -31.93
N PRO A 306 21.65 -26.46 -32.61
CA PRO A 306 21.19 -27.73 -33.13
C PRO A 306 22.16 -28.20 -34.22
N THR A 307 22.89 -29.28 -33.94
CA THR A 307 23.57 -30.03 -34.99
C THR A 307 22.53 -30.49 -36.01
N ARG A 308 22.79 -30.18 -37.27
CA ARG A 308 21.96 -30.47 -38.45
C ARG A 308 21.81 -31.98 -38.68
N ALA A 309 21.06 -32.66 -37.82
CA ALA A 309 20.64 -34.05 -38.01
C ALA A 309 19.57 -34.40 -36.97
N GLN A 310 18.30 -34.05 -37.25
CA GLN A 310 17.09 -34.83 -36.90
C GLN A 310 15.85 -33.97 -37.19
N TYR A 311 15.51 -33.88 -38.48
CA TYR A 311 14.19 -33.45 -38.92
C TYR A 311 13.42 -34.70 -39.36
N LYS A 312 12.44 -35.14 -38.57
CA LYS A 312 11.38 -36.05 -39.04
C LYS A 312 10.09 -35.22 -39.10
N PRO A 313 9.51 -35.01 -40.31
CA PRO A 313 8.26 -34.27 -40.43
C PRO A 313 7.07 -35.18 -40.12
N GLY A 314 6.14 -34.72 -39.27
CA GLY A 314 4.80 -35.31 -39.20
C GLY A 314 4.16 -35.36 -37.82
N SER A 315 3.64 -34.23 -37.34
CA SER A 315 2.34 -34.17 -36.65
C SER A 315 2.02 -32.69 -36.37
N HIS A 316 0.98 -32.20 -37.02
CA HIS A 316 0.39 -30.90 -36.74
C HIS A 316 -0.20 -30.91 -35.32
N ASP A 317 0.30 -30.06 -34.44
CA ASP A 317 -0.44 -29.61 -33.27
C ASP A 317 -0.35 -28.09 -33.17
N SER A 318 -1.50 -27.44 -33.28
CA SER A 318 -1.72 -25.99 -33.40
C SER A 318 -1.60 -25.24 -32.06
N SER A 319 -0.82 -25.75 -31.11
CA SER A 319 -0.64 -25.15 -29.78
C SER A 319 0.44 -24.07 -29.72
N LEU A 320 1.26 -23.90 -30.76
CA LEU A 320 2.41 -22.98 -30.77
C LEU A 320 2.08 -21.52 -31.08
N PHE A 321 0.82 -21.18 -31.39
CA PHE A 321 0.45 -19.79 -31.67
C PHE A 321 0.02 -19.00 -30.41
N ASN A 322 -0.27 -19.68 -29.29
CA ASN A 322 -0.61 -18.99 -28.03
C ASN A 322 0.60 -18.73 -27.12
N THR A 323 1.78 -19.28 -27.43
CA THR A 323 2.99 -19.08 -26.61
C THR A 323 3.68 -17.74 -26.88
N PHE A 324 3.32 -17.02 -27.94
CA PHE A 324 4.01 -15.77 -28.31
C PHE A 324 3.49 -14.51 -27.59
N PHE A 325 2.38 -14.56 -26.86
CA PHE A 325 1.85 -13.40 -26.12
C PHE A 325 2.21 -13.36 -24.63
N THR A 326 2.78 -14.44 -24.08
CA THR A 326 3.01 -14.57 -22.63
C THR A 326 4.41 -14.14 -22.18
N THR A 327 5.38 -13.97 -23.08
CA THR A 327 6.79 -13.75 -22.70
C THR A 327 7.23 -12.28 -22.74
N ALA A 328 6.33 -11.31 -22.97
CA ALA A 328 6.69 -9.89 -23.03
C ALA A 328 6.28 -9.07 -21.79
N VAL A 329 5.64 -9.68 -20.78
CA VAL A 329 5.13 -8.96 -19.60
C VAL A 329 5.89 -9.28 -18.30
N LEU A 330 6.87 -10.18 -18.33
CA LEU A 330 7.71 -10.44 -17.16
C LEU A 330 9.18 -10.58 -17.58
N ASN A 331 9.89 -9.46 -17.54
CA ASN A 331 11.31 -9.39 -17.16
C ASN A 331 11.54 -8.11 -16.36
#